data_AF-A0AAW4VVA7-F1
#
_entry.id   AF-A0AAW4VVA7-F1
#
_cell.length_a   1.000
_cell.length_b   1.000
_cell.length_c   1.000
_cell.angle_alpha   90.00
_cell.angle_beta   90.00
_cell.angle_gamma   90.00
#
_symmetry.space_group_name_H-M   'P 1'
#
loop_
_entity.id
_entity.type
_entity.pdbx_description
1 polymer ?
#
loop_
_entity_poly.entity_id
_entity_poly.type
_entity_poly.pdbx_seq_one_letter_code
_entity_poly.pdbx_strand_id
1 'polypeptide(L)'
;MKCKYCGVEIGNSLKCHLCGHKQIGKTTCPVCSKLIYPYQEYCSNCGNPTIYRKDHTIKKVTPDTIVHSEQSHNYNTVSESYDYKKNAYDFKDSFKQLKDLNSMNYKEAFKKFQNQPRKKNIQRKPKQKSFIKTMIILVIFVVFIFIPVSELIINTVTNIVETTDEATSSFDGNGNTDLTSFNLNQDSSRGDYNQNFTNSDGGAFVYQNKLYISLNGQLIKYDAHFENSEVLEESSCDHIYVDDRGCFYENDNDFIFLDFNGKRKTLLNEVSHCYVLDQKIFYIKDETLYCLTIDENMNEIDNKKMVDDTYEFNVDDQNQHILYTNNDYESKLIDFNGTSLKQNVDNYGNAYFIDGFLYYREYDGIYKTDFSSDEGELVQAASDIYRFGVGQDEENEKVIVYGENYDNVLNAYFDDDSYALYDDARDFYIIGDKVIFFTYDDHYTRHYFISSYDGEYAPFEE
;
A
#
# COMPACT_ATOMS: atom_id res chain seq x y z
N MET A 1 23.53 29.25 -9.80
CA MET A 1 22.73 28.21 -9.09
C MET A 1 22.93 28.35 -7.58
N LYS A 2 22.00 27.90 -6.74
CA LYS A 2 22.16 27.83 -5.27
C LYS A 2 22.30 26.38 -4.80
N CYS A 3 23.04 26.13 -3.74
CA CYS A 3 23.21 24.79 -3.17
C CYS A 3 21.99 24.37 -2.35
N LYS A 4 21.33 23.26 -2.70
CA LYS A 4 20.17 22.72 -1.96
C LYS A 4 20.47 22.47 -0.48
N TYR A 5 21.69 22.04 -0.18
CA TYR A 5 22.09 21.67 1.17
C TYR A 5 22.46 22.85 2.08
N CYS A 6 22.95 23.95 1.51
CA CYS A 6 23.52 25.05 2.32
C CYS A 6 23.16 26.46 1.82
N GLY A 7 22.32 26.57 0.79
CA GLY A 7 21.79 27.83 0.25
C GLY A 7 22.77 28.73 -0.52
N VAL A 8 24.07 28.42 -0.52
CA VAL A 8 25.11 29.30 -1.11
C VAL A 8 25.02 29.33 -2.64
N GLU A 9 25.31 30.47 -3.27
CA GLU A 9 25.41 30.57 -4.72
C GLU A 9 26.69 29.92 -5.24
N ILE A 10 26.57 28.93 -6.14
CA ILE A 10 27.70 28.10 -6.62
C ILE A 10 28.01 28.26 -8.11
N GLY A 11 27.49 29.31 -8.77
CA GLY A 11 27.69 29.51 -10.21
C GLY A 11 27.16 28.32 -11.03
N ASN A 12 27.93 27.88 -12.04
CA ASN A 12 27.67 26.69 -12.89
C ASN A 12 28.44 25.43 -12.41
N SER A 13 28.88 25.40 -11.14
CA SER A 13 29.59 24.24 -10.59
C SER A 13 28.63 23.14 -10.15
N LEU A 14 28.90 21.90 -10.57
CA LEU A 14 28.15 20.71 -10.11
C LEU A 14 28.49 20.31 -8.68
N LYS A 15 29.60 20.80 -8.13
CA LYS A 15 30.00 20.55 -6.74
C LYS A 15 29.98 21.85 -5.96
N CYS A 16 29.27 21.85 -4.84
CA CYS A 16 29.24 23.01 -3.95
C CYS A 16 30.63 23.25 -3.36
N HIS A 17 31.18 24.44 -3.55
CA HIS A 17 32.50 24.81 -3.03
C HIS A 17 32.52 24.95 -1.50
N LEU A 18 31.34 25.06 -0.85
CA LEU A 18 31.22 25.22 0.59
C LEU A 18 30.98 23.88 1.31
N CYS A 19 30.00 23.08 0.88
CA CYS A 19 29.64 21.83 1.55
C CYS A 19 30.04 20.56 0.81
N GLY A 20 30.66 20.67 -0.38
CA GLY A 20 31.11 19.52 -1.17
C GLY A 20 29.99 18.70 -1.83
N HIS A 21 28.71 18.98 -1.52
CA HIS A 21 27.56 18.31 -2.10
C HIS A 21 27.52 18.46 -3.62
N LYS A 22 27.33 17.34 -4.33
CA LYS A 22 27.30 17.28 -5.79
C LYS A 22 25.85 17.35 -6.25
N GLN A 23 25.47 18.43 -6.92
CA GLN A 23 24.12 18.61 -7.44
C GLN A 23 24.00 17.85 -8.76
N ILE A 24 23.41 16.66 -8.71
CA ILE A 24 23.15 15.83 -9.89
C ILE A 24 21.63 15.78 -10.12
N GLY A 25 21.24 16.30 -11.27
CA GLY A 25 19.94 16.08 -11.90
C GLY A 25 20.20 16.36 -13.38
N LYS A 26 19.94 15.40 -14.26
CA LYS A 26 20.14 15.59 -15.69
C LYS A 26 18.77 15.61 -16.32
N THR A 27 18.42 16.71 -16.98
CA THR A 27 17.19 16.79 -17.77
C THR A 27 17.56 17.35 -19.14
N THR A 28 16.95 16.84 -20.20
CA THR A 28 17.14 17.35 -21.57
C THR A 28 16.05 18.35 -21.93
N CYS A 29 16.38 19.35 -22.74
CA CYS A 29 15.39 20.33 -23.19
C CYS A 29 14.30 19.66 -24.04
N PRO A 30 13.01 19.81 -23.70
CA PRO A 30 11.95 19.15 -24.46
C PRO A 30 11.82 19.65 -25.90
N VAL A 31 12.42 20.80 -26.23
CA VAL A 31 12.34 21.42 -27.56
C VAL A 31 13.56 21.14 -28.43
N CYS A 32 14.76 21.08 -27.84
CA CYS A 32 16.00 20.94 -28.63
C CYS A 32 16.94 19.86 -28.12
N SER A 33 16.49 19.06 -27.15
CA SER A 33 17.18 17.92 -26.52
C SER A 33 18.55 18.24 -25.91
N LYS A 34 18.98 19.52 -25.91
CA LYS A 34 20.22 19.95 -25.26
C LYS A 34 20.12 19.71 -23.76
N LEU A 35 21.22 19.24 -23.18
CA LEU A 35 21.34 19.05 -21.75
C LEU A 35 21.02 20.35 -21.00
N ILE A 36 20.16 20.25 -19.99
CA ILE A 36 19.80 21.32 -19.06
C ILE A 36 20.31 20.95 -17.68
N TYR A 37 20.86 21.94 -16.98
CA TYR A 37 21.28 21.79 -15.59
C TYR A 37 20.10 22.01 -14.64
N PRO A 38 20.06 21.36 -13.47
CA PRO A 38 19.03 21.59 -12.47
C PRO A 38 18.95 23.08 -12.14
N TYR A 39 17.74 23.63 -12.09
CA TYR A 39 17.47 25.03 -11.75
C TYR A 39 17.94 26.08 -12.77
N GLN A 40 18.34 25.67 -13.98
CA GLN A 40 18.43 26.59 -15.11
C GLN A 40 17.00 27.06 -15.43
N GLU A 41 16.75 28.36 -15.53
CA GLU A 41 15.39 28.89 -15.77
C GLU A 41 14.99 28.86 -17.25
N TYR A 42 15.97 28.95 -18.16
CA TYR A 42 15.77 28.92 -19.61
C TYR A 42 16.85 28.10 -20.30
N CYS A 43 16.48 27.34 -21.33
CA CYS A 43 17.41 26.59 -22.15
C CYS A 43 18.42 27.55 -22.81
N SER A 44 19.70 27.26 -22.68
CA SER A 44 20.78 28.10 -23.21
C SER A 44 20.89 28.09 -24.74
N ASN A 45 20.09 27.26 -25.41
CA ASN A 45 20.11 27.10 -26.87
C ASN A 45 18.88 27.67 -27.55
N CYS A 46 17.70 27.30 -27.08
CA CYS A 46 16.43 27.75 -27.68
C CYS A 46 15.69 28.79 -26.83
N GLY A 47 16.21 29.15 -25.65
CA GLY A 47 15.56 30.10 -24.74
C GLY A 47 14.27 29.59 -24.10
N ASN A 48 13.86 28.35 -24.36
CA ASN A 48 12.63 27.79 -23.80
C ASN A 48 12.73 27.73 -22.28
N PRO A 49 11.71 28.18 -21.51
CA PRO A 49 11.73 28.05 -20.06
C PRO A 49 11.86 26.58 -19.66
N THR A 50 12.79 26.34 -18.74
CA THR A 50 13.12 25.00 -18.24
C THR A 50 12.58 24.77 -16.83
N ILE A 51 11.90 25.79 -16.28
CA ILE A 51 11.11 25.75 -15.05
C ILE A 51 9.82 26.53 -15.34
N TYR A 52 8.67 25.86 -15.32
CA TYR A 52 7.38 26.53 -15.48
C TYR A 52 7.00 27.25 -14.18
N ARG A 53 6.86 28.59 -14.22
CA ARG A 53 6.34 29.39 -13.09
C ARG A 53 4.96 29.95 -13.46
N LYS A 54 3.99 29.80 -12.56
CA LYS A 54 2.56 30.10 -12.75
C LYS A 54 2.21 31.60 -12.84
N ASP A 55 3.17 32.54 -12.78
CA ASP A 55 2.90 33.95 -12.48
C ASP A 55 3.20 34.98 -13.60
N HIS A 56 3.51 34.56 -14.82
CA HIS A 56 3.56 35.50 -15.95
C HIS A 56 2.75 35.01 -17.14
N THR A 57 1.66 35.74 -17.44
CA THR A 57 1.00 35.70 -18.74
C THR A 57 2.03 36.05 -19.80
N ILE A 58 2.48 35.03 -20.54
CA ILE A 58 3.33 35.22 -21.71
C ILE A 58 2.46 35.91 -22.76
N LYS A 59 2.71 37.20 -23.02
CA LYS A 59 2.29 37.78 -24.29
C LYS A 59 3.01 37.01 -25.38
N LYS A 60 2.25 36.32 -26.23
CA LYS A 60 2.74 35.68 -27.45
C LYS A 60 3.55 36.72 -28.23
N VAL A 61 4.87 36.61 -28.23
CA VAL A 61 5.69 37.30 -29.24
C VAL A 61 5.59 36.41 -30.46
N THR A 62 4.73 36.80 -31.40
CA THR A 62 4.67 36.18 -32.72
C THR A 62 6.03 36.38 -33.38
N PRO A 63 6.75 35.31 -33.75
CA PRO A 63 7.84 35.44 -34.72
C PRO A 63 7.18 35.79 -36.05
N ASP A 64 7.58 36.91 -36.66
CA ASP A 64 7.28 37.18 -38.06
C ASP A 64 7.82 36.02 -38.90
N THR A 65 6.93 35.15 -39.36
CA THR A 65 7.23 34.16 -40.39
C THR A 65 6.15 34.27 -41.45
N ILE A 66 6.47 35.04 -42.49
CA ILE A 66 5.93 34.77 -43.82
C ILE A 66 6.45 33.37 -44.18
N VAL A 67 5.54 32.40 -44.24
CA VAL A 67 5.34 31.38 -45.30
C VAL A 67 4.52 30.22 -44.68
N HIS A 68 3.33 30.02 -45.24
CA HIS A 68 2.38 28.94 -44.95
C HIS A 68 2.87 27.56 -45.39
N SER A 69 2.49 26.51 -44.65
CA SER A 69 1.75 25.34 -45.20
C SER A 69 1.07 24.53 -44.10
N GLU A 70 -0.03 23.89 -44.47
CA GLU A 70 -1.18 23.41 -43.68
C GLU A 70 -0.99 22.09 -42.90
N GLN A 71 -2.04 21.78 -42.11
CA GLN A 71 -2.42 20.52 -41.45
C GLN A 71 -1.79 20.32 -40.05
N SER A 72 -2.52 20.05 -38.96
CA SER A 72 -3.91 19.64 -38.77
C SER A 72 -4.31 19.67 -37.27
N HIS A 73 -5.62 19.69 -37.03
CA HIS A 73 -6.38 19.30 -35.81
C HIS A 73 -6.29 20.12 -34.51
N ASN A 74 -7.48 20.64 -34.15
CA ASN A 74 -7.85 21.28 -32.89
C ASN A 74 -7.84 20.29 -31.72
N TYR A 75 -7.23 20.67 -30.60
CA TYR A 75 -7.66 20.22 -29.28
C TYR A 75 -8.30 21.41 -28.55
N ASN A 76 -9.59 21.29 -28.27
CA ASN A 76 -10.27 22.14 -27.29
C ASN A 76 -9.91 21.61 -25.89
N THR A 77 -9.07 22.31 -25.16
CA THR A 77 -8.89 22.10 -23.72
C THR A 77 -9.84 23.02 -22.94
N VAL A 78 -10.75 22.43 -22.18
CA VAL A 78 -11.53 23.10 -21.13
C VAL A 78 -10.58 23.43 -19.98
N SER A 79 -10.58 24.68 -19.54
CA SER A 79 -9.78 25.18 -18.43
C SER A 79 -10.57 25.07 -17.12
N GLU A 80 -10.08 24.33 -16.14
CA GLU A 80 -10.48 24.52 -14.75
C GLU A 80 -9.24 24.76 -13.87
N SER A 81 -9.33 25.80 -13.06
CA SER A 81 -8.23 26.42 -12.33
C SER A 81 -8.39 26.18 -10.83
N TYR A 82 -7.39 25.58 -10.18
CA TYR A 82 -7.29 25.58 -8.71
C TYR A 82 -6.03 26.34 -8.24
N ASP A 83 -6.25 27.22 -7.27
CA ASP A 83 -5.31 28.16 -6.66
C ASP A 83 -4.74 27.55 -5.36
N TYR A 84 -3.42 27.49 -5.21
CA TYR A 84 -2.79 27.21 -3.92
C TYR A 84 -1.57 28.11 -3.72
N LYS A 85 -1.68 29.03 -2.76
CA LYS A 85 -0.59 29.82 -2.20
C LYS A 85 0.14 29.04 -1.10
N LYS A 86 1.43 28.78 -1.34
CA LYS A 86 2.61 29.01 -0.46
C LYS A 86 2.50 28.66 1.04
N ASN A 87 3.31 27.69 1.50
CA ASN A 87 4.45 27.90 2.41
C ASN A 87 5.26 26.61 2.65
N ALA A 88 6.57 26.68 2.40
CA ALA A 88 7.52 25.57 2.37
C ALA A 88 8.29 25.37 3.70
N TYR A 89 7.62 25.51 4.85
CA TYR A 89 8.26 25.32 6.17
C TYR A 89 7.55 24.32 7.10
N ASP A 90 6.48 23.64 6.67
CA ASP A 90 5.78 22.62 7.50
C ASP A 90 5.96 21.16 7.02
N PHE A 91 6.61 20.91 5.88
CA PHE A 91 6.58 19.56 5.25
C PHE A 91 7.31 18.44 6.00
N LYS A 92 8.22 18.76 6.94
CA LYS A 92 8.88 17.72 7.77
C LYS A 92 7.97 17.23 8.90
N ASP A 93 7.11 18.11 9.43
CA ASP A 93 6.07 17.75 10.39
C ASP A 93 4.85 17.14 9.70
N SER A 94 4.49 17.58 8.49
CA SER A 94 3.38 17.00 7.73
C SER A 94 3.64 15.57 7.24
N PHE A 95 4.89 15.17 6.97
CA PHE A 95 5.24 13.78 6.62
C PHE A 95 5.19 12.86 7.84
N LYS A 96 5.60 13.38 9.00
CA LYS A 96 5.43 12.67 10.27
C LYS A 96 3.95 12.56 10.62
N GLN A 97 3.14 13.60 10.39
CA GLN A 97 1.69 13.58 10.58
C GLN A 97 0.94 12.70 9.57
N LEU A 98 1.39 12.57 8.32
CA LEU A 98 0.77 11.66 7.33
C LEU A 98 1.10 10.19 7.61
N LYS A 99 2.32 9.89 8.09
CA LYS A 99 2.67 8.57 8.63
C LYS A 99 1.94 8.29 9.96
N ASP A 100 1.83 9.28 10.84
CA ASP A 100 1.07 9.22 12.10
C ASP A 100 -0.45 9.17 11.86
N LEU A 101 -0.97 9.56 10.69
CA LEU A 101 -2.38 9.43 10.31
C LEU A 101 -2.70 8.01 9.82
N ASN A 102 -1.74 7.36 9.16
CA ASN A 102 -1.82 5.92 8.85
C ASN A 102 -1.50 5.04 10.07
N SER A 103 -0.76 5.55 11.07
CA SER A 103 -0.48 4.83 12.33
C SER A 103 -1.34 5.28 13.52
N MET A 104 -2.23 6.26 13.35
CA MET A 104 -3.26 6.59 14.34
C MET A 104 -4.27 5.46 14.36
N ASN A 105 -3.92 4.47 15.16
CA ASN A 105 -4.72 3.33 15.55
C ASN A 105 -6.17 3.79 15.79
N TYR A 106 -7.09 3.41 14.89
CA TYR A 106 -8.55 3.60 15.06
C TYR A 106 -9.01 3.13 16.47
N LYS A 107 -8.24 2.21 17.11
CA LYS A 107 -8.42 1.75 18.49
C LYS A 107 -8.20 2.82 19.58
N GLU A 108 -7.35 3.85 19.42
CA GLU A 108 -7.16 4.88 20.45
C GLU A 108 -8.32 5.89 20.49
N ALA A 109 -8.88 6.24 19.33
CA ALA A 109 -10.10 7.04 19.25
C ALA A 109 -11.29 6.28 19.89
N PHE A 110 -11.39 4.96 19.67
CA PHE A 110 -12.45 4.12 20.22
C PHE A 110 -12.30 3.87 21.74
N LYS A 111 -11.06 3.67 22.25
CA LYS A 111 -10.77 3.56 23.70
C LYS A 111 -11.08 4.86 24.46
N LYS A 112 -10.87 6.03 23.87
CA LYS A 112 -11.26 7.34 24.47
C LYS A 112 -12.78 7.51 24.59
N PHE A 113 -13.56 6.93 23.67
CA PHE A 113 -15.02 6.92 23.76
C PHE A 113 -15.56 5.95 24.83
N GLN A 114 -14.87 4.83 25.11
CA GLN A 114 -15.28 3.86 26.14
C GLN A 114 -14.82 4.22 27.57
N ASN A 115 -13.68 4.90 27.73
CA ASN A 115 -13.06 5.20 29.04
C ASN A 115 -13.41 6.58 29.62
N GLN A 116 -14.63 7.09 29.41
CA GLN A 116 -15.12 8.17 30.28
C GLN A 116 -15.43 7.61 31.69
N PRO A 117 -14.87 8.20 32.77
CA PRO A 117 -15.06 7.66 34.11
C PRO A 117 -16.52 7.75 34.54
N ARG A 118 -17.14 6.58 34.75
CA ARG A 118 -18.39 6.43 35.52
C ARG A 118 -18.15 6.90 36.96
N LYS A 119 -18.46 8.16 37.25
CA LYS A 119 -18.55 8.65 38.64
C LYS A 119 -19.72 7.96 39.36
N LYS A 120 -19.43 7.10 40.34
CA LYS A 120 -20.41 6.60 41.33
C LYS A 120 -20.44 7.50 42.57
N ASN A 121 -21.61 8.13 42.76
CA ASN A 121 -22.39 8.42 43.98
C ASN A 121 -21.76 9.12 45.20
N ILE A 122 -22.41 10.20 45.67
CA ILE A 122 -22.98 10.38 47.04
C ILE A 122 -24.07 11.49 47.06
N GLN A 123 -25.28 11.07 47.50
CA GLN A 123 -26.42 11.70 48.24
C GLN A 123 -26.47 13.25 48.47
N ARG A 124 -27.61 13.99 48.57
CA ARG A 124 -29.09 13.81 48.47
C ARG A 124 -29.77 15.24 48.52
N LYS A 125 -30.76 15.48 47.62
CA LYS A 125 -32.03 16.31 47.73
C LYS A 125 -32.00 17.86 47.89
N PRO A 126 -33.09 18.62 47.54
CA PRO A 126 -34.28 18.34 46.70
C PRO A 126 -34.79 19.50 45.75
N LYS A 127 -35.81 19.17 44.92
CA LYS A 127 -36.78 20.01 44.14
C LYS A 127 -36.27 20.47 42.74
N GLN A 128 -36.99 20.32 41.61
CA GLN A 128 -38.43 20.40 41.33
C GLN A 128 -38.82 19.58 40.05
N LYS A 129 -40.10 19.20 39.96
CA LYS A 129 -40.76 18.28 39.01
C LYS A 129 -40.81 18.76 37.54
N SER A 130 -40.67 17.86 36.56
CA SER A 130 -41.70 17.37 35.60
C SER A 130 -41.51 17.91 34.18
N PHE A 131 -41.39 17.03 33.15
CA PHE A 131 -42.19 17.07 31.90
C PHE A 131 -41.81 16.05 30.79
N ILE A 132 -40.71 15.29 30.86
CA ILE A 132 -40.20 14.56 29.65
C ILE A 132 -40.42 13.03 29.65
N LYS A 133 -40.99 12.44 30.71
CA LYS A 133 -41.14 10.96 30.80
C LYS A 133 -42.42 10.36 30.19
N THR A 134 -43.34 11.18 29.69
CA THR A 134 -44.63 10.68 29.17
C THR A 134 -44.64 10.46 27.64
N MET A 135 -43.65 10.97 26.90
CA MET A 135 -43.61 10.83 25.43
C MET A 135 -42.90 9.56 24.92
N ILE A 136 -41.99 8.97 25.70
CA ILE A 136 -41.16 7.85 25.20
C ILE A 136 -41.85 6.49 25.37
N ILE A 137 -42.82 6.37 26.29
CA ILE A 137 -43.55 5.11 26.54
C ILE A 137 -44.66 4.87 25.49
N LEU A 138 -45.14 5.92 24.81
CA LEU A 138 -46.19 5.82 23.79
C LEU A 138 -45.68 5.33 22.43
N VAL A 139 -44.42 5.58 22.08
CA VAL A 139 -43.85 5.21 20.77
C VAL A 139 -43.47 3.72 20.70
N ILE A 140 -43.10 3.12 21.84
CA ILE A 140 -42.66 1.71 21.91
C ILE A 140 -43.84 0.73 21.91
N PHE A 141 -45.06 1.18 22.26
CA PHE A 141 -46.24 0.31 22.33
C PHE A 141 -46.97 0.13 20.98
N VAL A 142 -46.69 0.96 19.97
CA VAL A 142 -47.36 0.90 18.65
C VAL A 142 -46.64 -0.04 17.67
N VAL A 143 -45.32 -0.26 17.85
CA VAL A 143 -44.52 -1.07 16.92
C VAL A 143 -44.64 -2.59 17.21
N PHE A 144 -45.16 -2.99 18.38
CA PHE A 144 -45.24 -4.39 18.79
C PHE A 144 -46.60 -5.08 18.60
N ILE A 145 -47.61 -4.42 18.00
CA ILE A 145 -48.98 -4.99 17.88
C ILE A 145 -49.34 -5.52 16.47
N PHE A 146 -48.49 -5.36 15.44
CA PHE A 146 -48.85 -5.77 14.06
C PHE A 146 -47.82 -6.62 13.32
N ILE A 147 -47.33 -7.68 13.96
CA ILE A 147 -46.87 -8.89 13.26
C ILE A 147 -47.46 -10.05 14.07
N PRO A 148 -48.31 -10.94 13.50
CA PRO A 148 -47.76 -11.95 12.59
C PRO A 148 -48.69 -12.56 11.51
N VAL A 149 -48.03 -13.37 10.68
CA VAL A 149 -48.52 -14.48 9.82
C VAL A 149 -48.89 -14.08 8.39
N SER A 150 -47.96 -14.27 7.44
CA SER A 150 -47.87 -15.52 6.68
C SER A 150 -46.80 -15.46 5.60
N GLU A 151 -45.79 -16.32 5.71
CA GLU A 151 -45.18 -16.97 4.55
C GLU A 151 -46.28 -17.66 3.74
N LEU A 152 -46.50 -17.24 2.49
CA LEU A 152 -46.92 -18.08 1.36
C LEU A 152 -47.18 -17.16 0.15
N ILE A 153 -46.40 -17.31 -0.91
CA ILE A 153 -46.82 -17.53 -2.31
C ILE A 153 -45.60 -17.29 -3.21
N ILE A 154 -45.05 -18.43 -3.64
CA ILE A 154 -44.20 -18.59 -4.80
C ILE A 154 -45.02 -18.24 -6.06
N ASN A 155 -44.34 -17.57 -6.99
CA ASN A 155 -44.64 -17.47 -8.42
C ASN A 155 -45.83 -16.63 -8.91
N THR A 156 -45.52 -16.01 -10.06
CA THR A 156 -46.43 -15.56 -11.13
C THR A 156 -47.00 -14.15 -10.96
N VAL A 157 -46.35 -13.19 -11.63
CA VAL A 157 -46.90 -12.21 -12.60
C VAL A 157 -45.86 -11.08 -12.67
N THR A 158 -44.81 -11.23 -13.47
CA THR A 158 -44.66 -10.61 -14.80
C THR A 158 -45.21 -9.19 -14.93
N ASN A 159 -44.27 -8.30 -15.21
CA ASN A 159 -44.34 -7.16 -16.11
C ASN A 159 -44.70 -5.78 -15.56
N ILE A 160 -43.72 -4.89 -15.79
CA ILE A 160 -43.80 -3.44 -15.97
C ILE A 160 -43.83 -2.66 -14.66
N VAL A 161 -42.65 -2.18 -14.23
CA VAL A 161 -42.26 -0.77 -14.39
C VAL A 161 -40.72 -0.72 -14.41
N GLU A 162 -40.15 -0.33 -15.55
CA GLU A 162 -38.80 0.24 -15.61
C GLU A 162 -38.81 1.53 -14.77
N THR A 163 -38.15 1.51 -13.62
CA THR A 163 -37.67 2.74 -12.99
C THR A 163 -36.16 2.77 -13.15
N THR A 164 -35.73 3.39 -14.24
CA THR A 164 -34.39 3.94 -14.40
C THR A 164 -34.17 5.01 -13.33
N ASP A 165 -33.60 4.62 -12.20
CA ASP A 165 -32.88 5.54 -11.32
C ASP A 165 -31.37 5.28 -11.51
N GLU A 166 -30.87 5.71 -12.68
CA GLU A 166 -29.45 5.91 -12.90
C GLU A 166 -29.01 7.15 -12.09
N ALA A 167 -28.60 6.91 -10.86
CA ALA A 167 -27.48 7.62 -10.27
C ALA A 167 -26.33 6.60 -10.17
N THR A 168 -25.77 6.24 -11.32
CA THR A 168 -24.60 5.37 -11.43
C THR A 168 -23.42 6.05 -10.72
N SER A 169 -22.96 5.47 -9.61
CA SER A 169 -21.59 5.63 -9.14
C SER A 169 -20.64 5.38 -10.31
N SER A 170 -19.79 6.34 -10.64
CA SER A 170 -18.95 6.33 -11.85
C SER A 170 -17.69 5.48 -11.67
N PHE A 171 -17.86 4.24 -11.28
CA PHE A 171 -16.78 3.26 -11.19
C PHE A 171 -16.90 2.32 -12.40
N ASP A 172 -15.78 1.94 -13.03
CA ASP A 172 -15.77 0.94 -14.12
C ASP A 172 -15.92 -0.47 -13.50
N GLY A 173 -16.99 -0.66 -12.74
CA GLY A 173 -17.18 -1.75 -11.77
C GLY A 173 -17.40 -3.13 -12.36
N ASN A 174 -17.36 -3.24 -13.67
CA ASN A 174 -17.56 -4.52 -14.35
C ASN A 174 -16.23 -5.19 -14.73
N GLY A 175 -15.08 -4.54 -14.48
CA GLY A 175 -13.82 -5.00 -15.07
C GLY A 175 -13.81 -4.85 -16.59
N ASN A 176 -12.69 -5.19 -17.22
CA ASN A 176 -12.64 -5.37 -18.67
C ASN A 176 -12.79 -6.86 -19.08
N THR A 177 -12.84 -7.76 -18.11
CA THR A 177 -13.07 -9.21 -18.29
C THR A 177 -13.87 -9.81 -17.12
N ASP A 178 -14.31 -11.07 -17.27
CA ASP A 178 -15.01 -11.84 -16.24
C ASP A 178 -14.03 -12.51 -15.28
N LEU A 179 -14.38 -12.64 -13.99
CA LEU A 179 -13.53 -13.35 -13.00
C LEU A 179 -13.20 -14.79 -13.41
N THR A 180 -14.10 -15.45 -14.16
CA THR A 180 -13.88 -16.82 -14.68
C THR A 180 -12.75 -16.93 -15.71
N SER A 181 -12.23 -15.81 -16.21
CA SER A 181 -11.04 -15.79 -17.07
C SER A 181 -9.74 -15.95 -16.27
N PHE A 182 -9.79 -15.76 -14.95
CA PHE A 182 -8.65 -15.91 -14.06
C PHE A 182 -8.57 -17.28 -13.43
N ASN A 183 -7.34 -17.77 -13.28
CA ASN A 183 -7.03 -18.94 -12.49
C ASN A 183 -5.66 -18.81 -11.83
N LEU A 184 -5.48 -19.48 -10.69
CA LEU A 184 -4.19 -19.59 -10.02
C LEU A 184 -3.34 -20.68 -10.67
N ASN A 185 -2.25 -20.27 -11.31
CA ASN A 185 -1.29 -21.17 -11.95
C ASN A 185 0.04 -21.27 -11.20
N GLN A 186 0.29 -20.36 -10.25
CA GLN A 186 1.54 -20.26 -9.51
C GLN A 186 1.29 -20.04 -8.02
N ASP A 187 2.08 -20.72 -7.20
CA ASP A 187 2.14 -20.49 -5.75
C ASP A 187 2.97 -19.23 -5.45
N SER A 188 2.72 -18.61 -4.30
CA SER A 188 3.46 -17.42 -3.90
C SER A 188 4.94 -17.72 -3.75
N SER A 189 5.76 -16.90 -4.41
CA SER A 189 7.20 -16.92 -4.22
C SER A 189 7.56 -16.35 -2.84
N ARG A 190 8.81 -16.55 -2.42
CA ARG A 190 9.33 -15.89 -1.21
C ARG A 190 9.37 -14.36 -1.39
N GLY A 191 9.56 -13.87 -2.61
CA GLY A 191 9.50 -12.45 -2.96
C GLY A 191 8.09 -11.88 -2.77
N ASP A 192 7.06 -12.61 -3.22
CA ASP A 192 5.65 -12.21 -3.06
C ASP A 192 5.31 -12.08 -1.59
N TYR A 193 5.71 -13.07 -0.78
CA TYR A 193 5.52 -13.04 0.67
C TYR A 193 6.22 -11.84 1.30
N ASN A 194 7.48 -11.59 0.93
CA ASN A 194 8.24 -10.46 1.44
C ASN A 194 7.58 -9.12 1.12
N GLN A 195 7.05 -8.96 -0.09
CA GLN A 195 6.31 -7.77 -0.49
C GLN A 195 5.00 -7.64 0.29
N ASN A 196 4.17 -8.69 0.30
CA ASN A 196 2.88 -8.71 0.98
C ASN A 196 3.04 -8.51 2.50
N PHE A 197 4.15 -8.96 3.09
CA PHE A 197 4.46 -8.76 4.50
C PHE A 197 4.68 -7.29 4.87
N THR A 198 5.08 -6.44 3.93
CA THR A 198 5.12 -4.99 4.18
C THR A 198 3.73 -4.34 4.23
N ASN A 199 2.67 -5.08 3.90
CA ASN A 199 1.31 -4.57 3.90
C ASN A 199 0.68 -4.74 5.30
N SER A 200 0.48 -3.60 5.97
CA SER A 200 -0.08 -3.56 7.33
C SER A 200 -1.59 -3.79 7.38
N ASP A 201 -2.28 -3.78 6.24
CA ASP A 201 -3.74 -3.79 6.13
C ASP A 201 -4.26 -5.14 5.60
N GLY A 202 -3.61 -6.24 5.97
CA GLY A 202 -4.05 -7.60 5.67
C GLY A 202 -2.90 -8.53 5.26
N GLY A 203 -3.16 -9.38 4.28
CA GLY A 203 -2.17 -10.29 3.71
C GLY A 203 -2.78 -11.18 2.64
N ALA A 204 -1.95 -11.64 1.71
CA ALA A 204 -2.34 -12.61 0.70
C ALA A 204 -1.21 -13.61 0.48
N PHE A 205 -1.57 -14.88 0.27
CA PHE A 205 -0.62 -15.94 0.02
C PHE A 205 -1.28 -17.05 -0.81
N VAL A 206 -0.61 -17.50 -1.86
CA VAL A 206 -1.06 -18.63 -2.68
C VAL A 206 -0.26 -19.86 -2.31
N TYR A 207 -0.96 -20.94 -1.96
CA TYR A 207 -0.34 -22.21 -1.61
C TYR A 207 -1.14 -23.40 -2.15
N GLN A 208 -0.48 -24.26 -2.92
CA GLN A 208 -1.09 -25.38 -3.64
C GLN A 208 -2.30 -24.92 -4.49
N ASN A 209 -2.13 -23.85 -5.26
CA ASN A 209 -3.15 -23.22 -6.11
C ASN A 209 -4.41 -22.82 -5.34
N LYS A 210 -4.28 -22.43 -4.08
CA LYS A 210 -5.36 -21.85 -3.29
C LYS A 210 -4.92 -20.50 -2.75
N LEU A 211 -5.77 -19.49 -2.91
CA LEU A 211 -5.53 -18.17 -2.35
C LEU A 211 -6.01 -18.15 -0.90
N TYR A 212 -5.15 -17.69 -0.01
CA TYR A 212 -5.46 -17.34 1.37
C TYR A 212 -5.27 -15.84 1.49
N ILE A 213 -6.34 -15.11 1.78
CA ILE A 213 -6.33 -13.65 1.77
C ILE A 213 -7.15 -13.09 2.92
N SER A 214 -6.68 -11.95 3.45
CA SER A 214 -7.44 -11.15 4.42
C SER A 214 -8.32 -10.16 3.70
N LEU A 215 -9.63 -10.34 3.80
CA LEU A 215 -10.63 -9.45 3.21
C LEU A 215 -11.58 -9.01 4.31
N ASN A 216 -11.74 -7.70 4.46
CA ASN A 216 -12.60 -7.11 5.50
C ASN A 216 -12.30 -7.63 6.92
N GLY A 217 -11.04 -7.98 7.17
CA GLY A 217 -10.58 -8.54 8.44
C GLY A 217 -10.95 -10.01 8.65
N GLN A 218 -11.34 -10.77 7.63
CA GLN A 218 -11.55 -12.21 7.70
C GLN A 218 -10.46 -12.94 6.91
N LEU A 219 -10.03 -14.11 7.40
CA LEU A 219 -9.19 -15.00 6.60
C LEU A 219 -10.08 -15.85 5.71
N ILE A 220 -10.00 -15.64 4.40
CA ILE A 220 -10.78 -16.35 3.40
C ILE A 220 -9.85 -17.18 2.52
N LYS A 221 -10.26 -18.41 2.25
CA LYS A 221 -9.59 -19.33 1.33
C LYS A 221 -10.42 -19.52 0.07
N TYR A 222 -9.85 -19.21 -1.09
CA TYR A 222 -10.46 -19.46 -2.40
C TYR A 222 -9.81 -20.67 -3.09
N ASP A 223 -10.58 -21.36 -3.92
CA ASP A 223 -10.03 -22.35 -4.86
C ASP A 223 -9.34 -21.69 -6.06
N ALA A 224 -8.67 -22.49 -6.89
CA ALA A 224 -7.86 -22.00 -8.00
C ALA A 224 -8.63 -21.21 -9.06
N HIS A 225 -9.95 -21.37 -9.13
CA HIS A 225 -10.82 -20.74 -10.13
C HIS A 225 -11.74 -19.68 -9.51
N PHE A 226 -11.56 -19.39 -8.22
CA PHE A 226 -12.35 -18.42 -7.46
C PHE A 226 -13.87 -18.71 -7.46
N GLU A 227 -14.27 -19.96 -7.71
CA GLU A 227 -15.68 -20.38 -7.73
C GLU A 227 -16.19 -20.68 -6.32
N ASN A 228 -15.29 -21.10 -5.43
CA ASN A 228 -15.63 -21.49 -4.07
C ASN A 228 -14.72 -20.78 -3.06
N SER A 229 -15.33 -20.30 -1.98
CA SER A 229 -14.62 -19.71 -0.84
C SER A 229 -15.01 -20.34 0.48
N GLU A 230 -14.08 -20.32 1.43
CA GLU A 230 -14.28 -20.76 2.80
C GLU A 230 -13.70 -19.73 3.76
N VAL A 231 -14.51 -19.21 4.68
CA VAL A 231 -14.05 -18.36 5.77
C VAL A 231 -13.40 -19.24 6.83
N LEU A 232 -12.10 -19.05 7.07
CA LEU A 232 -11.31 -19.81 8.03
C LEU A 232 -11.26 -19.13 9.41
N GLU A 233 -11.34 -17.80 9.44
CA GLU A 233 -11.33 -16.99 10.68
C GLU A 233 -12.22 -15.76 10.46
N GLU A 234 -13.10 -15.47 11.42
CA GLU A 234 -14.06 -14.35 11.33
C GLU A 234 -13.50 -13.04 11.90
N SER A 235 -12.26 -13.06 12.41
CA SER A 235 -11.60 -11.95 13.10
C SER A 235 -10.34 -11.50 12.37
N SER A 236 -9.92 -10.25 12.63
CA SER A 236 -8.83 -9.58 11.88
C SER A 236 -7.61 -10.47 11.68
N CYS A 237 -7.16 -10.62 10.44
CA CYS A 237 -5.99 -11.41 10.09
C CYS A 237 -5.01 -10.58 9.27
N ASP A 238 -3.76 -10.49 9.73
CA ASP A 238 -2.69 -9.76 9.04
C ASP A 238 -1.44 -10.65 8.88
N HIS A 239 -0.53 -10.27 7.99
CA HIS A 239 0.77 -10.96 7.78
C HIS A 239 0.64 -12.47 7.53
N ILE A 240 -0.28 -12.86 6.63
CA ILE A 240 -0.61 -14.26 6.35
C ILE A 240 0.57 -15.00 5.68
N TYR A 241 0.85 -16.20 6.18
CA TYR A 241 1.76 -17.18 5.56
C TYR A 241 1.16 -18.57 5.63
N VAL A 242 1.36 -19.39 4.58
CA VAL A 242 0.81 -20.74 4.51
C VAL A 242 1.85 -21.73 4.03
N ASP A 243 1.91 -22.90 4.67
CA ASP A 243 2.70 -24.04 4.21
C ASP A 243 2.01 -25.38 4.52
N ASP A 244 2.73 -26.50 4.35
CA ASP A 244 2.24 -27.86 4.59
C ASP A 244 1.62 -28.08 5.99
N ARG A 245 1.98 -27.24 6.97
CA ARG A 245 1.50 -27.35 8.36
C ARG A 245 0.12 -26.71 8.52
N GLY A 246 -0.13 -25.59 7.82
CA GLY A 246 -1.33 -24.80 7.97
C GLY A 246 -1.08 -23.30 7.74
N CYS A 247 -2.00 -22.49 8.23
CA CYS A 247 -1.97 -21.03 8.12
C CYS A 247 -1.37 -20.39 9.38
N PHE A 248 -0.48 -19.43 9.17
CA PHE A 248 0.09 -18.56 10.18
C PHE A 248 -0.36 -17.13 9.93
N TYR A 249 -0.82 -16.44 10.95
CA TYR A 249 -1.34 -15.08 10.82
C TYR A 249 -1.34 -14.35 12.15
N GLU A 250 -1.28 -13.02 12.09
CA GLU A 250 -1.52 -12.16 13.23
C GLU A 250 -3.01 -11.91 13.42
N ASN A 251 -3.46 -11.95 14.67
CA ASN A 251 -4.84 -11.77 15.06
C ASN A 251 -4.90 -10.89 16.31
N ASP A 252 -5.25 -9.62 16.15
CA ASP A 252 -5.38 -8.67 17.27
C ASP A 252 -4.15 -8.62 18.22
N ASN A 253 -2.94 -8.66 17.66
CA ASN A 253 -1.62 -8.72 18.32
C ASN A 253 -1.23 -10.11 18.87
N ASP A 254 -2.01 -11.15 18.66
CA ASP A 254 -1.56 -12.52 18.91
C ASP A 254 -1.09 -13.15 17.60
N PHE A 255 -0.10 -14.04 17.66
CA PHE A 255 0.32 -14.82 16.49
C PHE A 255 -0.28 -16.21 16.56
N ILE A 256 -1.03 -16.59 15.54
CA ILE A 256 -1.87 -17.77 15.51
C ILE A 256 -1.37 -18.74 14.45
N PHE A 257 -1.45 -20.03 14.78
CA PHE A 257 -1.36 -21.13 13.84
C PHE A 257 -2.72 -21.85 13.77
N LEU A 258 -3.19 -22.07 12.55
CA LEU A 258 -4.41 -22.81 12.23
C LEU A 258 -4.05 -23.98 11.30
N ASP A 259 -4.18 -25.21 11.77
CA ASP A 259 -3.96 -26.37 10.91
C ASP A 259 -5.12 -26.60 9.92
N PHE A 260 -4.88 -27.40 8.88
CA PHE A 260 -5.89 -27.70 7.87
C PHE A 260 -7.08 -28.55 8.37
N ASN A 261 -7.03 -29.04 9.62
CA ASN A 261 -8.17 -29.71 10.27
C ASN A 261 -8.99 -28.75 11.15
N GLY A 262 -8.65 -27.46 11.17
CA GLY A 262 -9.33 -26.43 11.95
C GLY A 262 -8.84 -26.32 13.40
N LYS A 263 -7.71 -26.94 13.76
CA LYS A 263 -7.13 -26.81 15.09
C LYS A 263 -6.31 -25.52 15.18
N ARG A 264 -6.80 -24.61 16.01
CA ARG A 264 -6.18 -23.31 16.31
C ARG A 264 -5.22 -23.40 17.51
N LYS A 265 -4.06 -22.75 17.42
CA LYS A 265 -3.06 -22.61 18.50
C LYS A 265 -2.51 -21.18 18.50
N THR A 266 -2.57 -20.49 19.64
CA THR A 266 -1.82 -19.23 19.82
C THR A 266 -0.35 -19.56 20.09
N LEU A 267 0.55 -19.04 19.27
CA LEU A 267 2.00 -19.22 19.38
C LEU A 267 2.66 -18.11 20.21
N LEU A 268 2.26 -16.86 19.98
CA LEU A 268 2.78 -15.68 20.67
C LEU A 268 1.62 -14.74 21.04
N ASN A 269 1.80 -13.94 22.09
CA ASN A 269 0.82 -12.95 22.53
C ASN A 269 1.47 -11.57 22.62
N GLU A 270 0.70 -10.54 22.26
CA GLU A 270 1.12 -9.12 22.26
C GLU A 270 2.40 -8.91 21.43
N VAL A 271 2.34 -9.30 20.16
CA VAL A 271 3.41 -9.22 19.17
C VAL A 271 2.93 -8.52 17.90
N SER A 272 3.86 -8.15 17.03
CA SER A 272 3.59 -7.58 15.69
C SER A 272 4.67 -7.98 14.70
N HIS A 273 4.38 -7.82 13.41
CA HIS A 273 5.28 -8.14 12.30
C HIS A 273 5.84 -9.57 12.40
N CYS A 274 4.97 -10.57 12.53
CA CYS A 274 5.38 -11.98 12.62
C CYS A 274 5.66 -12.56 11.23
N TYR A 275 6.92 -12.88 10.97
CA TYR A 275 7.41 -13.43 9.71
C TYR A 275 7.81 -14.90 9.88
N VAL A 276 7.29 -15.79 9.03
CA VAL A 276 7.57 -17.23 9.07
C VAL A 276 8.63 -17.63 8.05
N LEU A 277 9.69 -18.30 8.53
CA LEU A 277 10.71 -18.94 7.72
C LEU A 277 10.99 -20.35 8.24
N ASP A 278 10.36 -21.35 7.63
CA ASP A 278 10.42 -22.75 8.06
C ASP A 278 10.04 -22.89 9.56
N GLN A 279 10.96 -23.38 10.39
CA GLN A 279 10.79 -23.51 11.84
C GLN A 279 11.08 -22.23 12.61
N LYS A 280 11.51 -21.15 11.95
CA LYS A 280 11.80 -19.87 12.58
C LYS A 280 10.65 -18.89 12.37
N ILE A 281 10.31 -18.16 13.42
CA ILE A 281 9.34 -17.07 13.40
C ILE A 281 10.06 -15.83 13.92
N PHE A 282 10.26 -14.85 13.06
CA PHE A 282 10.78 -13.54 13.45
C PHE A 282 9.61 -12.65 13.85
N TYR A 283 9.74 -11.88 14.93
CA TYR A 283 8.64 -11.05 15.39
C TYR A 283 9.14 -9.89 16.24
N ILE A 284 8.34 -8.83 16.31
CA ILE A 284 8.58 -7.68 17.19
C ILE A 284 7.72 -7.81 18.44
N LYS A 285 8.34 -7.65 19.60
CA LYS A 285 7.67 -7.47 20.88
C LYS A 285 8.38 -6.38 21.69
N ASP A 286 7.62 -5.42 22.21
CA ASP A 286 8.15 -4.31 23.01
C ASP A 286 9.36 -3.64 22.33
N GLU A 287 9.19 -3.26 21.05
CA GLU A 287 10.24 -2.63 20.20
C GLU A 287 11.51 -3.47 20.06
N THR A 288 11.44 -4.79 20.26
CA THR A 288 12.58 -5.69 20.19
C THR A 288 12.29 -6.80 19.19
N LEU A 289 13.23 -7.05 18.28
CA LEU A 289 13.18 -8.18 17.35
C LEU A 289 13.62 -9.47 18.04
N TYR A 290 12.81 -10.50 17.88
CA TYR A 290 13.07 -11.86 18.35
C TYR A 290 13.01 -12.87 17.21
N CYS A 291 13.64 -14.03 17.42
CA CYS A 291 13.52 -15.22 16.59
C CYS A 291 13.09 -16.40 17.47
N LEU A 292 11.83 -16.82 17.34
CA LEU A 292 11.28 -18.03 17.92
C LEU A 292 11.61 -19.22 17.00
N THR A 293 12.10 -20.33 17.55
CA THR A 293 12.23 -21.61 16.86
C THR A 293 11.18 -22.58 17.40
N ILE A 294 10.41 -23.20 16.51
CA ILE A 294 9.34 -24.16 16.84
C ILE A 294 9.63 -25.58 16.35
N ASP A 295 9.09 -26.57 17.06
CA ASP A 295 9.08 -27.98 16.63
C ASP A 295 7.91 -28.29 15.68
N GLU A 296 7.86 -29.54 15.20
CA GLU A 296 6.77 -30.07 14.35
C GLU A 296 5.37 -30.00 14.99
N ASN A 297 5.29 -29.89 16.32
CA ASN A 297 4.06 -29.77 17.09
C ASN A 297 3.75 -28.30 17.46
N MET A 298 4.47 -27.37 16.85
CA MET A 298 4.41 -25.92 17.05
C MET A 298 4.79 -25.49 18.47
N ASN A 299 5.59 -26.28 19.20
CA ASN A 299 6.06 -25.94 20.54
C ASN A 299 7.37 -25.16 20.44
N GLU A 300 7.57 -24.23 21.37
CA GLU A 300 8.81 -23.48 21.49
C GLU A 300 9.99 -24.42 21.81
N ILE A 301 11.03 -24.34 20.98
CA ILE A 301 12.34 -24.96 21.20
C ILE A 301 13.31 -23.93 21.79
N ASP A 302 13.35 -22.74 21.18
CA ASP A 302 14.23 -21.63 21.56
C ASP A 302 13.55 -20.31 21.21
N ASN A 303 13.84 -19.26 21.97
CA ASN A 303 13.34 -17.92 21.71
C ASN A 303 14.44 -16.88 21.96
N LYS A 304 15.05 -16.44 20.86
CA LYS A 304 16.24 -15.62 20.89
C LYS A 304 15.90 -14.15 20.68
N LYS A 305 16.29 -13.31 21.65
CA LYS A 305 16.37 -11.86 21.46
C LYS A 305 17.46 -11.52 20.45
N MET A 306 17.13 -10.75 19.41
CA MET A 306 18.06 -10.38 18.34
C MET A 306 18.59 -8.96 18.52
N VAL A 307 17.71 -7.96 18.49
CA VAL A 307 18.09 -6.55 18.55
C VAL A 307 16.96 -5.70 19.15
N ASP A 308 17.34 -4.72 19.97
CA ASP A 308 16.42 -3.72 20.54
C ASP A 308 16.16 -2.59 19.54
N ASP A 309 15.18 -1.73 19.83
CA ASP A 309 14.86 -0.55 19.02
C ASP A 309 14.52 -0.94 17.57
N THR A 310 13.55 -1.82 17.40
CA THR A 310 13.04 -2.28 16.09
C THR A 310 11.61 -1.82 15.87
N TYR A 311 11.39 -1.11 14.79
CA TYR A 311 10.08 -0.63 14.33
C TYR A 311 9.46 -1.58 13.30
N GLU A 312 10.24 -1.99 12.30
CA GLU A 312 9.87 -2.93 11.24
C GLU A 312 11.11 -3.72 10.78
N PHE A 313 10.91 -4.84 10.08
CA PHE A 313 12.01 -5.60 9.50
C PHE A 313 11.61 -6.33 8.22
N ASN A 314 12.62 -6.73 7.45
CA ASN A 314 12.49 -7.55 6.24
C ASN A 314 13.55 -8.65 6.27
N VAL A 315 13.19 -9.83 5.75
CA VAL A 315 14.01 -11.04 5.83
C VAL A 315 14.55 -11.42 4.46
N ASP A 316 15.86 -11.61 4.39
CA ASP A 316 16.57 -12.26 3.28
C ASP A 316 16.85 -13.71 3.68
N ASP A 317 16.06 -14.64 3.16
CA ASP A 317 16.22 -16.08 3.41
C ASP A 317 17.47 -16.65 2.72
N GLN A 318 17.82 -16.12 1.55
CA GLN A 318 18.94 -16.60 0.73
C GLN A 318 20.29 -16.34 1.41
N ASN A 319 20.49 -15.11 1.87
CA ASN A 319 21.73 -14.72 2.54
C ASN A 319 21.65 -14.78 4.08
N GLN A 320 20.49 -15.09 4.65
CA GLN A 320 20.23 -15.09 6.09
C GLN A 320 20.49 -13.73 6.74
N HIS A 321 20.03 -12.67 6.07
CA HIS A 321 20.11 -11.31 6.56
C HIS A 321 18.74 -10.80 7.01
N ILE A 322 18.76 -9.82 7.90
CA ILE A 322 17.58 -9.05 8.27
C ILE A 322 17.94 -7.58 8.10
N LEU A 323 17.13 -6.90 7.30
CA LEU A 323 17.12 -5.44 7.26
C LEU A 323 16.07 -4.98 8.25
N TYR A 324 16.48 -4.30 9.32
CA TYR A 324 15.55 -3.75 10.29
C TYR A 324 15.67 -2.23 10.32
N THR A 325 14.54 -1.57 10.56
CA THR A 325 14.47 -0.12 10.73
C THR A 325 14.17 0.16 12.20
N ASN A 326 14.91 1.10 12.80
CA ASN A 326 14.70 1.49 14.19
C ASN A 326 13.66 2.62 14.34
N ASN A 327 13.34 3.02 15.57
CA ASN A 327 12.35 4.09 15.81
C ASN A 327 12.82 5.49 15.36
N ASP A 328 14.11 5.66 15.13
CA ASP A 328 14.70 6.85 14.51
C ASP A 328 14.66 6.80 12.97
N TYR A 329 14.05 5.76 12.39
CA TYR A 329 13.96 5.50 10.95
C TYR A 329 15.33 5.27 10.27
N GLU A 330 16.29 4.74 11.00
CA GLU A 330 17.57 4.27 10.47
C GLU A 330 17.50 2.77 10.17
N SER A 331 17.84 2.40 8.94
CA SER A 331 17.89 1.01 8.51
C SER A 331 19.28 0.39 8.67
N LYS A 332 19.31 -0.79 9.27
CA LYS A 332 20.51 -1.56 9.64
C LYS A 332 20.38 -2.99 9.14
N LEU A 333 21.50 -3.55 8.67
CA LEU A 333 21.57 -4.93 8.20
C LEU A 333 22.27 -5.79 9.25
N ILE A 334 21.63 -6.88 9.66
CA ILE A 334 22.18 -7.89 10.59
C ILE A 334 22.10 -9.27 9.97
N ASP A 335 22.89 -10.21 10.48
CA ASP A 335 22.69 -11.64 10.20
C ASP A 335 21.62 -12.24 11.15
N PHE A 336 21.22 -13.49 10.91
CA PHE A 336 20.31 -14.22 11.81
C PHE A 336 20.88 -14.46 13.22
N ASN A 337 22.17 -14.18 13.46
CA ASN A 337 22.75 -14.21 14.79
C ASN A 337 22.58 -12.90 15.55
N GLY A 338 22.14 -11.81 14.91
CA GLY A 338 22.10 -10.47 15.46
C GLY A 338 23.41 -9.70 15.30
N THR A 339 24.35 -10.22 14.51
CA THR A 339 25.61 -9.55 14.21
C THR A 339 25.37 -8.44 13.20
N SER A 340 25.79 -7.21 13.54
CA SER A 340 25.74 -6.09 12.61
C SER A 340 26.61 -6.34 11.38
N LEU A 341 26.02 -6.29 10.20
CA LEU A 341 26.68 -6.37 8.90
C LEU A 341 26.88 -4.98 8.27
N LYS A 342 25.87 -4.11 8.37
CA LYS A 342 25.93 -2.72 7.87
C LYS A 342 25.10 -1.79 8.76
N GLN A 343 25.66 -0.65 9.16
CA GLN A 343 25.02 0.26 10.11
C GLN A 343 24.10 1.30 9.47
N ASN A 344 24.33 1.66 8.21
CA ASN A 344 23.51 2.62 7.48
C ASN A 344 23.21 2.02 6.11
N VAL A 345 21.96 1.62 5.92
CA VAL A 345 21.42 1.23 4.62
C VAL A 345 20.48 2.35 4.21
N ASP A 346 20.88 3.13 3.21
CA ASP A 346 20.02 4.16 2.65
C ASP A 346 18.85 3.47 1.92
N ASN A 347 17.63 3.68 2.41
CA ASN A 347 16.40 3.32 1.71
C ASN A 347 15.31 4.36 2.05
N TYR A 348 14.38 4.59 1.14
CA TYR A 348 13.27 5.53 1.34
C TYR A 348 11.95 4.81 1.70
N GLY A 349 12.05 3.72 2.48
CA GLY A 349 10.94 2.85 2.86
C GLY A 349 10.40 1.99 1.71
N ASN A 350 9.45 1.08 2.00
CA ASN A 350 8.98 0.05 1.07
C ASN A 350 10.14 -0.73 0.41
N ALA A 351 10.91 -1.44 1.23
CA ALA A 351 12.07 -2.19 0.79
C ALA A 351 11.98 -3.63 1.30
N TYR A 352 12.33 -4.61 0.47
CA TYR A 352 12.25 -6.02 0.81
C TYR A 352 13.16 -6.86 -0.10
N PHE A 353 13.43 -8.10 0.32
CA PHE A 353 14.40 -8.96 -0.35
C PHE A 353 13.74 -9.88 -1.36
N ILE A 354 14.39 -10.07 -2.51
CA ILE A 354 13.98 -11.00 -3.55
C ILE A 354 15.26 -11.58 -4.17
N ASP A 355 15.37 -12.91 -4.19
CA ASP A 355 16.54 -13.64 -4.71
C ASP A 355 17.89 -13.15 -4.15
N GLY A 356 17.91 -12.76 -2.87
CA GLY A 356 19.12 -12.25 -2.21
C GLY A 356 19.51 -10.80 -2.57
N PHE A 357 18.66 -10.08 -3.30
CA PHE A 357 18.81 -8.65 -3.56
C PHE A 357 17.80 -7.84 -2.75
N LEU A 358 18.22 -6.71 -2.19
CA LEU A 358 17.31 -5.73 -1.63
C LEU A 358 16.73 -4.88 -2.76
N TYR A 359 15.42 -4.90 -2.93
CA TYR A 359 14.71 -3.94 -3.74
C TYR A 359 14.21 -2.81 -2.86
N TYR A 360 14.32 -1.57 -3.34
CA TYR A 360 13.90 -0.38 -2.60
C TYR A 360 13.53 0.74 -3.56
N ARG A 361 12.69 1.67 -3.11
CA ARG A 361 12.35 2.86 -3.90
C ARG A 361 13.25 4.04 -3.55
N GLU A 362 13.37 4.92 -4.52
CA GLU A 362 13.94 6.25 -4.45
C GLU A 362 12.97 7.24 -5.09
N TYR A 363 13.33 8.53 -5.10
CA TYR A 363 12.48 9.57 -5.69
C TYR A 363 12.26 9.40 -7.21
N ASP A 364 13.22 8.82 -7.91
CA ASP A 364 13.24 8.70 -9.37
C ASP A 364 13.07 7.26 -9.89
N GLY A 365 12.78 6.31 -9.01
CA GLY A 365 12.48 4.95 -9.44
C GLY A 365 12.65 3.88 -8.37
N ILE A 366 12.72 2.65 -8.85
CA ILE A 366 12.94 1.43 -8.08
C ILE A 366 14.35 0.95 -8.37
N TYR A 367 15.07 0.61 -7.30
CA TYR A 367 16.44 0.18 -7.33
C TYR A 367 16.58 -1.22 -6.74
N LYS A 368 17.61 -1.95 -7.16
CA LYS A 368 18.05 -3.19 -6.50
C LYS A 368 19.52 -3.10 -6.09
N THR A 369 19.90 -3.76 -5.01
CA THR A 369 21.30 -3.84 -4.57
C THR A 369 21.60 -5.17 -3.89
N ASP A 370 22.81 -5.68 -4.07
CA ASP A 370 23.43 -6.77 -3.31
C ASP A 370 24.39 -6.25 -2.23
N PHE A 371 24.43 -4.93 -2.03
CA PHE A 371 25.36 -4.21 -1.17
C PHE A 371 26.85 -4.30 -1.56
N SER A 372 27.19 -4.81 -2.74
CA SER A 372 28.57 -4.86 -3.23
C SER A 372 29.12 -3.50 -3.66
N SER A 373 28.22 -2.57 -4.03
CA SER A 373 28.50 -1.17 -4.34
C SER A 373 27.75 -0.20 -3.42
N ASP A 374 28.22 1.04 -3.36
CA ASP A 374 27.55 2.13 -2.65
C ASP A 374 26.27 2.61 -3.36
N GLU A 375 26.16 2.37 -4.67
CA GLU A 375 25.01 2.75 -5.50
C GLU A 375 24.23 1.48 -5.90
N GLY A 376 22.89 1.53 -5.84
CA GLY A 376 22.02 0.50 -6.38
C GLY A 376 21.85 0.60 -7.90
N GLU A 377 21.38 -0.48 -8.51
CA GLU A 377 21.01 -0.52 -9.92
C GLU A 377 19.55 -0.07 -10.08
N LEU A 378 19.32 0.98 -10.88
CA LEU A 378 17.97 1.42 -11.26
C LEU A 378 17.33 0.35 -12.15
N VAL A 379 16.23 -0.24 -11.70
CA VAL A 379 15.49 -1.29 -12.43
C VAL A 379 14.23 -0.77 -13.09
N GLN A 380 13.61 0.27 -12.55
CA GLN A 380 12.50 0.95 -13.18
C GLN A 380 12.50 2.43 -12.86
N ALA A 381 12.44 3.27 -13.89
CA ALA A 381 12.39 4.72 -13.74
C ALA A 381 10.92 5.16 -13.65
N ALA A 382 10.51 5.65 -12.48
CA ALA A 382 9.17 6.18 -12.25
C ALA A 382 9.21 7.21 -11.13
N SER A 383 8.40 8.25 -11.23
CA SER A 383 8.34 9.32 -10.23
C SER A 383 7.18 9.11 -9.27
N ASP A 384 7.34 9.55 -8.03
CA ASP A 384 6.26 9.63 -7.04
C ASP A 384 5.59 8.27 -6.72
N ILE A 385 6.36 7.19 -6.72
CA ILE A 385 5.91 5.83 -6.38
C ILE A 385 5.51 5.74 -4.90
N TYR A 386 4.26 5.39 -4.61
CA TYR A 386 3.81 5.16 -3.23
C TYR A 386 4.06 3.73 -2.76
N ARG A 387 4.05 2.76 -3.68
CA ARG A 387 4.32 1.34 -3.41
C ARG A 387 4.80 0.65 -4.68
N PHE A 388 5.62 -0.37 -4.50
CA PHE A 388 5.99 -1.30 -5.55
C PHE A 388 6.10 -2.73 -5.01
N GLY A 389 5.98 -3.67 -5.93
CA GLY A 389 6.06 -5.11 -5.85
C GLY A 389 6.99 -5.65 -6.95
N VAL A 390 7.62 -6.80 -6.73
CA VAL A 390 8.22 -7.56 -7.82
C VAL A 390 7.64 -8.96 -7.78
N GLY A 391 6.82 -9.28 -8.78
CA GLY A 391 6.21 -10.58 -8.97
C GLY A 391 6.89 -11.34 -10.10
N GLN A 392 6.25 -12.41 -10.54
CA GLN A 392 6.71 -13.27 -11.62
C GLN A 392 5.55 -13.56 -12.56
N ASP A 393 5.73 -13.41 -13.87
CA ASP A 393 4.71 -13.79 -14.83
C ASP A 393 4.61 -15.31 -15.02
N GLU A 394 3.75 -15.76 -15.93
CA GLU A 394 3.54 -17.18 -16.24
C GLU A 394 4.82 -17.91 -16.69
N GLU A 395 5.79 -17.20 -17.26
CA GLU A 395 7.09 -17.72 -17.70
C GLU A 395 8.17 -17.64 -16.61
N ASN A 396 7.83 -17.12 -15.42
CA ASN A 396 8.71 -16.81 -14.29
C ASN A 396 9.67 -15.64 -14.55
N GLU A 397 9.34 -14.76 -15.50
CA GLU A 397 10.06 -13.51 -15.70
C GLU A 397 9.62 -12.46 -14.67
N LYS A 398 10.56 -11.63 -14.24
CA LYS A 398 10.31 -10.65 -13.16
C LYS A 398 9.43 -9.51 -13.67
N VAL A 399 8.35 -9.24 -12.96
CA VAL A 399 7.45 -8.11 -13.25
C VAL A 399 7.49 -7.13 -12.10
N ILE A 400 7.75 -5.86 -12.39
CA ILE A 400 7.71 -4.79 -11.38
C ILE A 400 6.32 -4.18 -11.40
N VAL A 401 5.55 -4.39 -10.33
CA VAL A 401 4.23 -3.78 -10.13
C VAL A 401 4.41 -2.54 -9.27
N TYR A 402 3.84 -1.39 -9.63
CA TYR A 402 4.00 -0.18 -8.83
C TYR A 402 2.85 0.80 -8.98
N GLY A 403 2.54 1.48 -7.89
CA GLY A 403 1.52 2.51 -7.82
C GLY A 403 2.13 3.91 -7.77
N GLU A 404 1.64 4.82 -8.61
CA GLU A 404 2.07 6.23 -8.66
C GLU A 404 1.11 7.15 -7.89
N ASN A 405 1.62 8.10 -7.10
CA ASN A 405 0.77 8.98 -6.27
C ASN A 405 -0.04 10.02 -7.06
N TYR A 406 0.44 10.45 -8.22
CA TYR A 406 -0.13 11.62 -8.90
C TYR A 406 -1.54 11.30 -9.46
N ASP A 407 -1.67 10.12 -10.05
CA ASP A 407 -2.88 9.63 -10.71
C ASP A 407 -3.43 8.33 -10.08
N ASN A 408 -2.82 7.84 -8.98
CA ASN A 408 -3.12 6.56 -8.33
C ASN A 408 -3.15 5.36 -9.31
N VAL A 409 -2.39 5.44 -10.39
CA VAL A 409 -2.35 4.39 -11.41
C VAL A 409 -1.47 3.25 -10.90
N LEU A 410 -2.03 2.06 -10.89
CA LEU A 410 -1.30 0.82 -10.72
C LEU A 410 -0.77 0.37 -12.07
N ASN A 411 0.54 0.16 -12.14
CA ASN A 411 1.25 -0.22 -13.35
C ASN A 411 1.98 -1.55 -13.14
N ALA A 412 2.16 -2.29 -14.23
CA ALA A 412 3.13 -3.38 -14.33
C ALA A 412 4.21 -3.01 -15.36
N TYR A 413 5.47 -3.32 -15.06
CA TYR A 413 6.60 -3.15 -15.95
C TYR A 413 7.32 -4.49 -16.15
N PHE A 414 7.35 -4.91 -17.41
CA PHE A 414 8.01 -6.11 -17.90
C PHE A 414 8.21 -5.96 -19.42
N ASP A 415 9.13 -6.71 -20.02
CA ASP A 415 9.46 -6.60 -21.45
C ASP A 415 9.84 -5.19 -21.95
N ASP A 416 10.45 -4.38 -21.09
CA ASP A 416 10.78 -2.96 -21.35
C ASP A 416 9.54 -2.07 -21.64
N ASP A 417 8.34 -2.55 -21.35
CA ASP A 417 7.07 -1.86 -21.53
C ASP A 417 6.33 -1.67 -20.18
N SER A 418 5.51 -0.63 -20.10
CA SER A 418 4.65 -0.34 -18.94
C SER A 418 3.18 -0.49 -19.32
N TYR A 419 2.45 -1.27 -18.54
CA TYR A 419 1.03 -1.55 -18.69
C TYR A 419 0.28 -0.92 -17.51
N ALA A 420 -0.68 -0.04 -17.80
CA ALA A 420 -1.58 0.47 -16.79
C ALA A 420 -2.62 -0.61 -16.47
N LEU A 421 -2.64 -1.08 -15.22
CA LEU A 421 -3.57 -2.10 -14.75
C LEU A 421 -4.90 -1.47 -14.34
N TYR A 422 -4.82 -0.38 -13.56
CA TYR A 422 -6.00 0.27 -13.02
C TYR A 422 -5.72 1.69 -12.55
N ASP A 423 -6.66 2.60 -12.79
CA ASP A 423 -6.62 3.98 -12.28
C ASP A 423 -7.28 4.03 -10.89
N ASP A 424 -6.75 4.82 -9.95
CA ASP A 424 -7.29 4.91 -8.57
C ASP A 424 -7.18 3.63 -7.71
N ALA A 425 -6.19 2.78 -7.99
CA ALA A 425 -5.82 1.69 -7.10
C ALA A 425 -5.13 2.24 -5.83
N ARG A 426 -5.60 1.80 -4.66
CA ARG A 426 -5.09 2.28 -3.38
C ARG A 426 -3.89 1.51 -2.87
N ASP A 427 -3.95 0.19 -2.99
CA ASP A 427 -2.93 -0.74 -2.54
C ASP A 427 -3.13 -2.09 -3.23
N PHE A 428 -2.14 -2.98 -3.12
CA PHE A 428 -2.16 -4.26 -3.81
C PHE A 428 -1.34 -5.35 -3.12
N TYR A 429 -1.62 -6.59 -3.52
CA TYR A 429 -0.94 -7.81 -3.16
C TYR A 429 -0.49 -8.54 -4.43
N ILE A 430 0.71 -9.09 -4.42
CA ILE A 430 1.16 -10.01 -5.47
C ILE A 430 0.77 -11.43 -5.06
N ILE A 431 0.14 -12.16 -5.98
CA ILE A 431 -0.33 -13.53 -5.76
C ILE A 431 0.12 -14.42 -6.92
N GLY A 432 1.40 -14.78 -6.94
CA GLY A 432 2.01 -15.49 -8.07
C GLY A 432 2.06 -14.58 -9.30
N ASP A 433 1.41 -15.02 -10.37
CA ASP A 433 1.37 -14.36 -11.68
C ASP A 433 0.23 -13.32 -11.83
N LYS A 434 -0.39 -12.94 -10.73
CA LYS A 434 -1.50 -11.97 -10.68
C LYS A 434 -1.28 -10.92 -9.58
N VAL A 435 -2.11 -9.89 -9.64
CA VAL A 435 -2.22 -8.85 -8.62
C VAL A 435 -3.66 -8.81 -8.13
N ILE A 436 -3.84 -8.78 -6.80
CA ILE A 436 -5.11 -8.34 -6.21
C ILE A 436 -4.91 -6.93 -5.69
N PHE A 437 -5.79 -6.02 -6.07
CA PHE A 437 -5.76 -4.64 -5.59
C PHE A 437 -7.13 -4.22 -5.10
N PHE A 438 -7.18 -3.10 -4.38
CA PHE A 438 -8.44 -2.52 -3.97
C PHE A 438 -8.48 -1.02 -4.16
N THR A 439 -9.69 -0.51 -4.21
CA THR A 439 -10.01 0.92 -4.29
C THR A 439 -11.17 1.23 -3.35
N TYR A 440 -11.48 2.52 -3.21
CA TYR A 440 -12.58 3.00 -2.39
C TYR A 440 -13.65 3.64 -3.27
N ASP A 441 -14.91 3.34 -2.99
CA ASP A 441 -16.00 4.16 -3.50
C ASP A 441 -16.14 5.49 -2.75
N ASP A 442 -17.07 6.34 -3.20
CA ASP A 442 -17.38 7.63 -2.55
C ASP A 442 -17.86 7.50 -1.09
N HIS A 443 -18.24 6.29 -0.65
CA HIS A 443 -18.67 5.98 0.71
C HIS A 443 -17.54 5.35 1.56
N TYR A 444 -16.31 5.28 1.03
CA TYR A 444 -15.16 4.62 1.64
C TYR A 444 -15.35 3.10 1.86
N THR A 445 -16.20 2.47 1.05
CA THR A 445 -16.28 1.00 0.98
C THR A 445 -15.12 0.48 0.14
N ARG A 446 -14.45 -0.59 0.59
CA ARG A 446 -13.37 -1.24 -0.17
C ARG A 446 -13.96 -2.16 -1.22
N HIS A 447 -13.50 -2.04 -2.45
CA HIS A 447 -13.83 -2.92 -3.57
C HIS A 447 -12.55 -3.60 -4.06
N TYR A 448 -12.56 -4.92 -4.19
CA TYR A 448 -11.39 -5.71 -4.56
C TYR A 448 -11.47 -6.17 -6.01
N PHE A 449 -10.33 -6.16 -6.68
CA PHE A 449 -10.16 -6.57 -8.06
C PHE A 449 -8.96 -7.50 -8.19
N ILE A 450 -8.99 -8.37 -9.19
CA ILE A 450 -7.86 -9.18 -9.62
C ILE A 450 -7.44 -8.75 -11.02
N SER A 451 -6.14 -8.73 -11.30
CA SER A 451 -5.60 -8.37 -12.59
C SER A 451 -4.37 -9.21 -12.97
N SER A 452 -4.22 -9.47 -14.26
CA SER A 452 -2.99 -9.94 -14.88
C SER A 452 -2.08 -8.76 -15.20
N TYR A 453 -0.79 -9.02 -15.42
CA TYR A 453 0.16 -7.93 -15.66
C TYR A 453 -0.04 -7.19 -16.98
N ASP A 454 -0.76 -7.75 -17.95
CA ASP A 454 -1.08 -7.11 -19.23
C ASP A 454 -2.31 -6.19 -19.18
N GLY A 455 -2.95 -6.06 -18.01
CA GLY A 455 -4.04 -5.11 -17.77
C GLY A 455 -5.43 -5.68 -17.95
N GLU A 456 -5.60 -7.00 -18.15
CA GLU A 456 -6.91 -7.61 -17.92
C GLU A 456 -7.22 -7.57 -16.42
N TYR A 457 -8.45 -7.20 -16.06
CA TYR A 457 -8.89 -7.15 -14.67
C TYR A 457 -10.39 -7.43 -14.52
N ALA A 458 -10.75 -8.05 -13.41
CA ALA A 458 -12.11 -8.40 -13.05
C ALA A 458 -12.43 -8.01 -11.60
N PRO A 459 -13.70 -7.71 -11.27
CA PRO A 459 -14.16 -7.62 -9.89
C PRO A 459 -13.91 -8.94 -9.16
N PHE A 460 -13.39 -8.86 -7.94
CA PHE A 460 -13.06 -10.02 -7.11
C PHE A 460 -13.98 -10.14 -5.90
N GLU A 461 -14.19 -9.04 -5.15
CA GLU A 461 -15.14 -8.96 -4.04
C GLU A 461 -15.72 -7.53 -3.94
N GLU A 462 -17.04 -7.42 -3.81
CA GLU A 462 -17.79 -6.15 -3.66
C GLU A 462 -17.96 -5.72 -2.19
#